data_AF-A0A8T3M9B0-F1
#
_entry.id   AF-A0A8T3M9B0-F1
#
_cell.length_a   1.000
_cell.length_b   1.000
_cell.length_c   1.000
_cell.angle_alpha   90.00
_cell.angle_beta   90.00
_cell.angle_gamma   90.00
#
_symmetry.space_group_name_H-M   'P 1'
#
loop_
_entity.id
_entity.type
_entity.pdbx_description
1 polymer ?
#
loop_
_entity_poly.entity_id
_entity_poly.type
_entity_poly.pdbx_seq_one_letter_code
_entity_poly.pdbx_strand_id
1 'polypeptide(L)'
;MPTLEELRAVVLPAARSWPGSPPDRPIAWVRILRSRVPAFDALEAGDLAIVPASALVHVAPAEGEVAALVAALREAGAAGIVLLEPESAD
;
A
#
# COMPACT_ATOMS: atom_id res chain seq x y z
N MET A 1 -16.49 8.73 3.78
CA MET A 1 -15.20 8.38 3.16
C MET A 1 -15.14 6.87 3.05
N PRO A 2 -14.69 6.30 1.93
CA PRO A 2 -14.71 4.86 1.74
C PRO A 2 -13.74 4.16 2.69
N THR A 3 -14.08 2.93 3.09
CA THR A 3 -13.16 2.02 3.79
C THR A 3 -12.27 1.27 2.79
N LEU A 4 -11.25 0.57 3.28
CA LEU A 4 -10.41 -0.29 2.44
C LEU A 4 -11.19 -1.43 1.81
N GLU A 5 -12.15 -2.01 2.54
CA GLU A 5 -13.00 -3.07 2.02
C GLU A 5 -13.87 -2.59 0.85
N GLU A 6 -14.50 -1.42 0.99
CA GLU A 6 -15.31 -0.80 -0.06
C GLU A 6 -14.47 -0.47 -1.30
N LEU A 7 -13.28 0.09 -1.12
CA LEU A 7 -12.39 0.43 -2.23
C LEU A 7 -11.88 -0.83 -2.96
N ARG A 8 -11.52 -1.88 -2.21
CA ARG A 8 -11.05 -3.15 -2.79
C ARG A 8 -12.14 -3.82 -3.62
N ALA A 9 -13.37 -3.85 -3.11
CA ALA A 9 -14.49 -4.48 -3.81
C ALA A 9 -14.82 -3.82 -5.15
N VAL A 10 -14.60 -2.50 -5.28
CA VAL A 10 -15.07 -1.71 -6.44
C VAL A 10 -13.95 -1.34 -7.41
N VAL A 11 -12.76 -0.98 -6.91
CA VAL A 11 -11.70 -0.37 -7.73
C VAL A 11 -10.49 -1.28 -7.91
N LEU A 12 -10.19 -2.12 -6.92
CA LEU A 12 -8.97 -2.94 -6.90
C LEU A 12 -9.30 -4.41 -6.58
N PRO A 13 -10.05 -5.14 -7.42
CA PRO A 13 -10.46 -6.51 -7.11
C PRO A 13 -9.26 -7.48 -7.03
N ALA A 14 -8.18 -7.20 -7.76
CA ALA A 14 -6.95 -8.00 -7.74
C ALA A 14 -5.96 -7.60 -6.63
N ALA A 15 -6.24 -6.54 -5.87
CA ALA A 15 -5.37 -6.10 -4.79
C ALA A 15 -5.39 -7.08 -3.60
N ARG A 16 -4.20 -7.39 -3.09
CA ARG A 16 -4.06 -8.09 -1.80
C ARG A 16 -3.79 -7.07 -0.69
N SER A 17 -4.68 -7.03 0.30
CA SER A 17 -4.43 -6.28 1.53
C SER A 17 -3.25 -6.90 2.27
N TRP A 18 -2.35 -6.06 2.77
CA TRP A 18 -1.26 -6.53 3.62
C TRP A 18 -1.82 -7.08 4.94
N PRO A 19 -1.31 -8.22 5.46
CA PRO A 19 -1.78 -8.79 6.72
C PRO A 19 -1.79 -7.76 7.85
N GLY A 20 -2.90 -7.67 8.58
CA GLY A 20 -3.08 -6.74 9.69
C GLY A 20 -3.43 -5.30 9.32
N SER A 21 -3.75 -4.99 8.06
CA SER A 21 -4.41 -3.72 7.73
C SER A 21 -5.84 -3.72 8.28
N PRO A 22 -6.26 -2.69 9.04
CA PRO A 22 -7.62 -2.61 9.56
C PRO A 22 -8.61 -2.35 8.40
N PRO A 23 -9.65 -3.20 8.21
CA PRO A 23 -10.56 -3.09 7.07
C PRO A 23 -11.45 -1.83 7.13
N ASP A 24 -11.78 -1.39 8.35
CA ASP A 24 -12.80 -0.37 8.59
C ASP A 24 -12.24 1.06 8.76
N ARG A 25 -10.92 1.26 8.61
CA ARG A 25 -10.35 2.61 8.72
C ARG A 25 -10.79 3.45 7.52
N PRO A 26 -11.26 4.70 7.74
CA PRO A 26 -11.61 5.60 6.66
C PRO A 26 -10.35 6.01 5.89
N ILE A 27 -10.42 5.99 4.56
CA ILE A 27 -9.31 6.37 3.68
C ILE A 27 -9.42 7.85 3.32
N ALA A 28 -8.44 8.65 3.77
CA ALA A 28 -8.30 10.09 3.48
C ALA A 28 -7.83 10.36 2.07
N TRP A 29 -6.80 9.64 1.64
CA TRP A 29 -6.20 9.78 0.33
C TRP A 29 -5.53 8.49 -0.11
N VAL A 30 -5.16 8.40 -1.38
CA VAL A 30 -4.44 7.26 -1.94
C VAL A 30 -3.05 7.69 -2.39
N ARG A 31 -2.03 6.95 -1.96
CA ARG A 31 -0.61 7.15 -2.34
C ARG A 31 -0.11 5.92 -3.06
N ILE A 32 0.68 6.11 -4.11
CA ILE A 32 1.27 5.01 -4.90
C ILE A 32 2.78 5.02 -4.70
N LEU A 33 3.34 3.89 -4.30
CA LEU A 33 4.77 3.69 -4.14
C LEU A 33 5.47 3.88 -5.50
N ARG A 34 6.49 4.74 -5.53
CA ARG A 34 7.34 4.98 -6.70
C ARG A 34 8.58 4.10 -6.65
N SER A 35 9.10 3.70 -7.81
CA SER A 35 10.37 2.96 -7.95
C SER A 35 11.61 3.86 -7.73
N ARG A 36 11.61 4.72 -6.72
CA ARG A 36 12.70 5.63 -6.35
C ARG A 36 12.60 6.01 -4.88
N VAL A 37 13.67 6.59 -4.31
CA VAL A 37 13.64 7.19 -2.97
C VAL A 37 13.66 8.72 -3.10
N PRO A 38 12.79 9.47 -2.39
CA PRO A 38 11.71 8.98 -1.52
C PRO A 38 10.61 8.26 -2.32
N ALA A 39 10.06 7.19 -1.74
CA ALA A 39 9.11 6.30 -2.42
C ALA A 39 7.67 6.83 -2.44
N PHE A 40 7.38 7.79 -1.56
CA PHE A 40 6.16 8.59 -1.56
C PHE A 40 6.55 10.06 -1.51
N ASP A 41 5.84 10.91 -2.24
CA ASP A 41 6.06 12.36 -2.17
C ASP A 41 5.49 12.95 -0.86
N ALA A 42 4.45 12.32 -0.30
CA ALA A 42 3.89 12.56 1.03
C ALA A 42 3.17 11.30 1.53
N LEU A 43 3.13 11.12 2.85
CA LEU A 43 2.34 10.08 3.51
C LEU A 43 1.81 10.62 4.83
N GLU A 44 0.49 10.66 4.95
CA GLU A 44 -0.20 11.19 6.14
C GLU A 44 -1.06 10.11 6.81
N ALA A 45 -1.41 10.36 8.08
CA ALA A 45 -2.30 9.46 8.80
C ALA A 45 -3.66 9.37 8.09
N GLY A 46 -4.15 8.15 7.88
CA GLY A 46 -5.38 7.90 7.12
C GLY A 46 -5.17 7.70 5.61
N ASP A 47 -3.95 7.87 5.09
CA ASP A 47 -3.64 7.55 3.69
C ASP A 47 -3.63 6.03 3.45
N LEU A 48 -4.11 5.60 2.29
CA LEU A 48 -3.92 4.25 1.78
C LEU A 48 -2.62 4.18 0.98
N ALA A 49 -1.73 3.26 1.34
CA ALA A 49 -0.53 2.96 0.56
C ALA A 49 -0.81 1.85 -0.46
N ILE A 50 -0.78 2.20 -1.74
CA ILE A 50 -0.76 1.25 -2.86
C ILE A 50 0.70 0.96 -3.22
N VAL A 51 1.06 -0.31 -3.20
CA VAL A 51 2.41 -0.81 -3.40
C VAL A 51 2.41 -1.71 -4.64
N PRO A 52 2.83 -1.21 -5.82
CA PRO A 52 3.07 -2.08 -6.97
C PRO A 52 4.26 -3.01 -6.69
N ALA A 53 4.11 -4.30 -6.93
CA ALA A 53 5.19 -5.28 -6.73
C ALA A 53 6.44 -4.93 -7.56
N SER A 54 6.25 -4.39 -8.76
CA SER A 54 7.33 -3.91 -9.64
C SER A 54 8.06 -2.68 -9.10
N ALA A 55 7.42 -1.85 -8.27
CA ALA A 55 8.08 -0.73 -7.60
C ALA A 55 8.75 -1.16 -6.29
N LEU A 56 8.13 -2.11 -5.58
CA LEU A 56 8.60 -2.62 -4.30
C LEU A 56 10.03 -3.20 -4.42
N VAL A 57 10.33 -3.95 -5.47
CA VAL A 57 11.66 -4.53 -5.71
C VAL A 57 12.78 -3.47 -5.81
N HIS A 58 12.46 -2.22 -6.14
CA HIS A 58 13.44 -1.13 -6.20
C HIS A 58 13.60 -0.39 -4.86
N VAL A 59 12.59 -0.42 -4.00
CA VAL A 59 12.55 0.34 -2.74
C VAL A 59 12.91 -0.55 -1.54
N ALA A 60 12.53 -1.82 -1.59
CA ALA A 60 12.76 -2.83 -0.57
C ALA A 60 13.05 -4.20 -1.24
N PRO A 61 14.22 -4.37 -1.88
CA PRO A 61 14.60 -5.62 -2.55
C PRO A 61 14.73 -6.82 -1.60
N ALA A 62 15.03 -6.61 -0.32
CA ALA A 62 15.17 -7.69 0.67
C ALA A 62 13.96 -7.80 1.61
N GLU A 63 13.68 -9.00 2.12
CA GLU A 63 12.56 -9.26 3.03
C GLU A 63 12.60 -8.36 4.29
N GLY A 64 13.79 -8.14 4.86
CA GLY A 64 13.97 -7.24 6.01
C GLY A 64 13.62 -5.78 5.69
N GLU A 65 13.84 -5.33 4.46
CA GLU A 65 13.50 -3.98 4.02
C GLU A 65 12.00 -3.84 3.76
N VAL A 66 11.34 -4.91 3.30
CA VAL A 66 9.87 -4.94 3.16
C VAL A 66 9.22 -4.82 4.54
N ALA A 67 9.74 -5.55 5.54
CA ALA A 67 9.26 -5.43 6.91
C ALA A 67 9.47 -4.01 7.46
N ALA A 68 10.62 -3.39 7.19
CA ALA A 68 10.91 -2.01 7.59
C ALA A 68 9.97 -1.00 6.90
N LEU A 69 9.70 -1.17 5.60
CA LEU A 69 8.74 -0.34 4.87
C LEU A 69 7.33 -0.45 5.47
N VAL A 70 6.87 -1.67 5.76
CA VAL A 70 5.55 -1.90 6.37
C VAL A 70 5.47 -1.27 7.77
N ALA A 71 6.55 -1.37 8.57
CA ALA A 71 6.63 -0.71 9.87
C ALA A 71 6.52 0.81 9.73
N ALA A 72 7.29 1.42 8.82
CA ALA A 72 7.26 2.86 8.57
C ALA A 72 5.86 3.35 8.11
N LEU A 73 5.19 2.60 7.23
CA LEU A 73 3.81 2.91 6.80
C LEU A 73 2.81 2.88 7.96
N ARG A 74 2.97 1.92 8.88
CA ARG A 74 2.12 1.82 10.08
C ARG A 74 2.40 2.94 11.08
N GLU A 75 3.67 3.26 11.31
CA GLU A 75 4.08 4.36 12.17
C GLU A 75 3.59 5.71 11.65
N ALA A 76 3.55 5.90 10.33
CA ALA A 76 2.96 7.08 9.69
C ALA A 76 1.42 7.14 9.82
N GLY A 77 0.77 6.09 10.33
CA GLY A 77 -0.67 6.05 10.54
C GLY A 77 -1.48 5.72 9.29
N ALA A 78 -0.89 5.03 8.31
CA ALA A 78 -1.63 4.61 7.10
C ALA A 78 -2.94 3.89 7.48
N ALA A 79 -4.00 4.17 6.72
CA ALA A 79 -5.28 3.48 6.85
C ALA A 79 -5.18 2.00 6.44
N GLY A 80 -4.28 1.71 5.49
CA GLY A 80 -3.98 0.35 5.06
C GLY A 80 -2.85 0.30 4.05
N ILE A 81 -2.45 -0.91 3.71
CA ILE A 81 -1.42 -1.20 2.70
C ILE A 81 -1.98 -2.24 1.74
N VAL A 82 -1.84 -1.98 0.45
CA VAL A 82 -2.30 -2.86 -0.63
C VAL A 82 -1.14 -3.19 -1.54
N LEU A 83 -0.90 -4.49 -1.75
CA LEU A 83 0.01 -4.98 -2.78
C LEU A 83 -0.77 -5.15 -4.09
N LEU A 84 -0.27 -4.51 -5.16
CA LEU A 84 -0.70 -4.74 -6.53
C LEU A 84 0.31 -5.65 -7.21
N GLU A 85 -0.11 -6.88 -7.48
CA GLU A 85 0.63 -7.78 -8.34
C GLU A 85 0.53 -7.31 -9.81
N PRO A 86 1.56 -7.55 -10.64
CA PRO A 86 1.44 -7.29 -12.07
C PRO A 86 0.25 -8.08 -12.62
N GLU A 87 -0.47 -7.47 -13.56
CA GLU A 87 -1.51 -8.19 -14.30
C GLU A 87 -0.83 -9.37 -15.02
N SER A 88 -1.25 -10.59 -14.69
CA SER A 88 -0.83 -11.77 -15.45
C SER A 88 -1.31 -11.58 -16.87
N ALA A 89 -0.38 -11.33 -17.80
CA ALA A 89 -0.69 -11.38 -19.22
C ALA A 89 -0.97 -12.84 -19.58
N ASP A 90 -2.25 -13.22 -19.58
CA ASP A 90 -2.73 -14.44 -20.27
C ASP A 90 -2.62 -14.28 -21.79
#